data_AF-A0A529K891-F1
#
_entry.id   AF-A0A529K891-F1
#
_cell.length_a   1.000
_cell.length_b   1.000
_cell.length_c   1.000
_cell.angle_alpha   90.00
_cell.angle_beta   90.00
_cell.angle_gamma   90.00
#
_symmetry.space_group_name_H-M   'P 1'
#
loop_
_entity.id
_entity.type
_entity.pdbx_description
1 polymer ?
#
loop_
_entity_poly.entity_id
_entity_poly.type
_entity_poly.pdbx_seq_one_letter_code
_entity_poly.pdbx_strand_id
1 'polypeptide(L)'
;MRSPATVSPSTMAAVRASGAVSKSEYLLAAENVRKEFPGVLALDDVSFKLRRGTVHALLGENGAGKSTLMKILAGIYTPDSGEVQLKGVP
;
A
#
# COMPACT_ATOMS: atom_id res chain seq x y z
N MET A 1 -3.06 19.41 31.70
CA MET A 1 -3.47 18.28 30.83
C MET A 1 -4.49 18.84 29.84
N ARG A 2 -4.16 19.03 28.55
CA ARG A 2 -5.13 19.55 27.57
C ARG A 2 -5.96 18.38 27.04
N SER A 3 -7.28 18.44 27.22
CA SER A 3 -8.22 17.47 26.62
C SER A 3 -8.02 17.43 25.10
N PRO A 4 -7.99 16.26 24.44
CA PRO A 4 -7.96 16.23 22.99
C PRO A 4 -9.24 16.86 22.47
N ALA A 5 -9.12 17.80 21.52
CA ALA A 5 -10.27 18.46 20.93
C ALA A 5 -11.18 17.40 20.27
N THR A 6 -12.37 17.20 20.82
CA THR A 6 -13.38 16.31 20.25
C THR A 6 -13.80 16.87 18.90
N VAL A 7 -13.39 16.21 17.82
CA VAL A 7 -13.81 16.57 16.46
C VAL A 7 -15.31 16.29 16.35
N SER A 8 -16.07 17.30 15.92
CA SER A 8 -17.53 17.16 15.81
C SER A 8 -17.92 16.14 14.73
N PRO A 9 -19.06 15.43 14.89
CA PRO A 9 -19.55 14.48 13.89
C PRO A 9 -19.74 15.10 12.49
N SER A 10 -20.12 16.38 12.42
CA SER A 10 -20.28 17.11 11.15
C SER A 10 -18.94 17.40 10.47
N THR A 11 -17.89 17.69 11.23
CA THR A 11 -16.53 17.83 10.69
C THR A 11 -16.03 16.51 10.09
N MET A 12 -16.25 15.38 10.77
CA MET A 12 -15.86 14.06 10.23
C MET A 12 -16.67 13.68 8.98
N ALA A 13 -17.96 14.04 8.92
CA ALA A 13 -18.79 13.83 7.75
C ALA A 13 -18.30 14.66 6.54
N ALA A 14 -17.94 15.94 6.76
CA ALA A 14 -17.38 16.81 5.73
C ALA A 14 -16.03 16.30 5.22
N VAL A 15 -15.15 15.78 6.11
CA VAL A 15 -13.86 15.17 5.73
C VAL A 15 -14.02 13.90 4.90
N ARG A 16 -15.06 13.09 5.17
CA ARG A 16 -15.39 11.92 4.34
C ARG A 16 -16.00 12.33 3.00
N ALA A 17 -16.83 13.37 2.98
CA ALA A 17 -17.44 13.90 1.77
C ALA A 17 -16.45 14.65 0.87
N SER A 18 -15.41 15.25 1.44
CA SER A 18 -14.36 15.97 0.71
C SER A 18 -13.38 15.07 -0.03
N GLY A 19 -13.47 13.74 0.13
CA GLY A 19 -12.51 12.79 -0.42
C GLY A 19 -11.18 12.73 0.33
N ALA A 20 -11.00 13.51 1.41
CA ALA A 20 -9.79 13.50 2.23
C ALA A 20 -9.58 12.16 2.96
N VAL A 21 -10.63 11.33 3.07
CA VAL A 21 -10.52 9.91 3.42
C VAL A 21 -10.96 9.08 2.22
N SER A 22 -9.99 8.46 1.56
CA SER A 22 -10.21 7.59 0.41
C SER A 22 -11.25 6.51 0.68
N LYS A 23 -12.25 6.45 -0.22
CA LYS A 23 -13.32 5.45 -0.27
C LYS A 23 -12.85 4.07 -0.76
N SER A 24 -11.55 3.89 -1.03
CA SER A 24 -11.03 2.62 -1.54
C SER A 24 -11.15 1.50 -0.50
N GLU A 25 -11.70 0.37 -0.95
CA GLU A 25 -11.77 -0.90 -0.22
C GLU A 25 -10.37 -1.38 0.21
N TYR A 26 -9.36 -1.06 -0.60
CA TYR A 26 -7.96 -1.40 -0.36
C TYR A 26 -7.21 -0.26 0.32
N LEU A 27 -6.52 -0.59 1.41
CA LEU A 27 -5.61 0.32 2.09
C LEU A 27 -4.36 0.56 1.25
N LEU A 28 -3.86 -0.51 0.62
CA LEU A 28 -2.66 -0.47 -0.21
C LEU A 28 -2.90 -1.33 -1.46
N ALA A 29 -2.44 -0.86 -2.61
CA ALA A 29 -2.45 -1.59 -3.87
C ALA A 29 -1.08 -1.47 -4.54
N ALA A 30 -0.59 -2.55 -5.13
CA ALA A 30 0.53 -2.57 -6.05
C ALA A 30 0.02 -3.18 -7.35
N GLU A 31 0.23 -2.51 -8.47
CA GLU A 31 -0.27 -2.91 -9.78
C GLU A 31 0.89 -3.02 -10.77
N ASN A 32 1.02 -4.21 -11.37
CA ASN A 32 2.01 -4.55 -12.39
C ASN A 32 3.46 -4.21 -12.00
N VAL A 33 3.80 -4.45 -10.73
CA VAL A 33 5.12 -4.12 -10.18
C VAL A 33 6.19 -5.05 -10.75
N ARG A 34 7.19 -4.44 -11.38
CA ARG A 34 8.43 -5.10 -11.78
C ARG A 34 9.61 -4.57 -10.98
N LYS A 35 10.53 -5.46 -10.58
CA LYS A 35 11.78 -5.07 -9.97
C LYS A 35 12.92 -6.01 -10.35
N GLU A 36 13.98 -5.44 -10.87
CA GLU A 36 15.20 -6.12 -11.27
C GLU A 36 16.40 -5.55 -10.51
N PHE A 37 17.28 -6.46 -10.12
CA PHE A 37 18.62 -6.16 -9.60
C PHE A 37 19.64 -6.77 -10.57
N PRO A 38 20.92 -6.39 -10.51
CA PRO A 38 21.95 -6.97 -11.37
C PRO A 38 21.92 -8.51 -11.34
N GLY A 39 21.54 -9.13 -12.47
CA GLY A 39 21.47 -10.58 -12.64
C GLY A 39 20.24 -11.28 -12.03
N VAL A 40 19.27 -10.56 -11.46
CA VAL A 40 18.09 -11.15 -10.80
C VAL A 40 16.83 -10.33 -11.07
N LEU A 41 15.86 -10.92 -11.77
CA LEU A 41 14.50 -10.40 -11.85
C LEU A 41 13.73 -10.82 -10.59
N ALA A 42 13.61 -9.90 -9.63
CA ALA A 42 13.05 -10.19 -8.31
C ALA A 42 11.53 -10.14 -8.28
N LEU A 43 10.90 -9.30 -9.11
CA LEU A 43 9.45 -9.24 -9.31
C LEU A 43 9.18 -9.04 -10.80
N ASP A 44 8.26 -9.84 -11.35
CA ASP A 44 7.82 -9.77 -12.73
C ASP A 44 6.30 -9.68 -12.76
N ASP A 45 5.78 -8.52 -13.18
CA ASP A 45 4.34 -8.23 -13.29
C ASP A 45 3.50 -8.57 -12.03
N VAL A 46 4.00 -8.22 -10.84
CA VAL A 46 3.36 -8.59 -9.57
C VAL A 46 2.27 -7.57 -9.19
N SER A 47 1.06 -8.06 -8.95
CA SER A 47 -0.05 -7.25 -8.42
C SER A 47 -0.50 -7.76 -7.05
N PHE A 48 -0.72 -6.84 -6.09
CA PHE A 48 -1.11 -7.16 -4.72
C PHE A 48 -2.04 -6.09 -4.15
N LYS A 49 -3.07 -6.50 -3.41
CA LYS A 49 -4.03 -5.57 -2.78
C LYS A 49 -4.27 -5.96 -1.33
N LEU A 50 -4.09 -4.99 -0.42
CA LEU A 50 -4.29 -5.14 1.01
C LEU A 50 -5.58 -4.46 1.45
N ARG A 51 -6.55 -5.24 1.92
CA ARG A 51 -7.83 -4.73 2.44
C ARG A 51 -7.65 -4.07 3.81
N ARG A 52 -8.43 -3.01 4.07
CA ARG A 52 -8.45 -2.34 5.38
C ARG A 52 -8.87 -3.32 6.49
N GLY A 53 -8.18 -3.25 7.64
CA GLY A 53 -8.52 -4.06 8.82
C GLY A 53 -8.18 -5.54 8.71
N THR A 54 -7.38 -5.93 7.72
CA THR A 54 -6.98 -7.33 7.52
C THR A 54 -5.48 -7.53 7.74
N VAL A 55 -5.10 -8.77 8.08
CA VAL A 55 -3.71 -9.21 8.13
C VAL A 55 -3.52 -10.22 7.00
N HIS A 56 -2.47 -10.04 6.19
CA HIS A 56 -2.13 -10.94 5.10
C HIS A 56 -0.79 -11.61 5.41
N ALA A 57 -0.69 -12.91 5.12
CA ALA A 57 0.57 -13.63 5.12
C ALA A 57 1.07 -13.77 3.68
N LEU A 58 2.33 -13.41 3.43
CA LEU A 58 2.99 -13.63 2.15
C LEU A 58 3.89 -14.86 2.26
N LEU A 59 3.55 -15.90 1.50
CA LEU A 59 4.22 -17.20 1.52
C LEU A 59 4.91 -17.48 0.19
N GLY A 60 5.92 -18.35 0.22
CA GLY A 60 6.71 -18.74 -0.95
C GLY A 60 8.14 -19.12 -0.58
N GLU A 61 8.87 -19.71 -1.50
CA GLU A 61 10.24 -20.18 -1.29
C GLU A 61 11.25 -19.03 -1.16
N ASN A 62 12.47 -19.34 -0.70
CA ASN A 62 13.57 -18.38 -0.70
C ASN A 62 13.89 -17.97 -2.14
N GLY A 63 14.05 -16.66 -2.38
CA GLY A 63 14.27 -16.11 -3.71
C GLY A 63 13.00 -15.74 -4.49
N ALA A 64 11.80 -16.12 -4.03
CA ALA A 64 10.52 -15.82 -4.72
C ALA A 64 10.10 -14.33 -4.72
N GLY A 65 10.99 -13.40 -4.36
CA GLY A 65 10.69 -11.96 -4.39
C GLY A 65 9.95 -11.38 -3.17
N LYS A 66 9.57 -12.20 -2.18
CA LYS A 66 8.76 -11.76 -1.01
C LYS A 66 9.32 -10.52 -0.29
N SER A 67 10.60 -10.56 0.08
CA SER A 67 11.26 -9.44 0.76
C SER A 67 11.39 -8.21 -0.13
N THR A 68 11.53 -8.41 -1.45
CA THR A 68 11.55 -7.31 -2.42
C THR A 68 10.19 -6.63 -2.49
N LEU A 69 9.11 -7.40 -2.61
CA LEU A 69 7.75 -6.86 -2.56
C LEU A 69 7.51 -6.10 -1.27
N MET A 70 7.85 -6.68 -0.10
CA MET A 70 7.69 -5.99 1.19
C MET A 70 8.48 -4.67 1.27
N LYS A 71 9.71 -4.62 0.75
CA LYS A 71 10.50 -3.38 0.71
C LYS A 71 9.91 -2.32 -0.21
N ILE A 72 9.31 -2.72 -1.33
CA ILE A 72 8.59 -1.81 -2.23
C ILE A 72 7.34 -1.26 -1.54
N LEU A 73 6.52 -2.13 -0.93
CA LEU A 73 5.32 -1.71 -0.20
C LEU A 73 5.63 -0.79 0.99
N ALA A 74 6.80 -0.95 1.60
CA ALA A 74 7.30 -0.10 2.67
C ALA A 74 7.93 1.23 2.18
N GLY A 75 8.02 1.45 0.87
CA GLY A 75 8.64 2.64 0.28
C GLY A 75 10.17 2.67 0.34
N ILE A 76 10.82 1.55 0.64
CA ILE A 76 12.29 1.44 0.70
C ILE A 76 12.88 1.31 -0.71
N TYR A 77 12.19 0.58 -1.60
CA TYR A 77 12.57 0.46 -3.01
C TYR A 77 11.49 1.03 -3.91
N THR A 78 11.91 1.76 -4.93
CA THR A 78 11.03 2.15 -6.04
C THR A 78 10.96 0.99 -7.04
N PRO A 79 9.76 0.60 -7.49
CA PRO A 79 9.63 -0.38 -8.57
C PRO A 79 10.21 0.18 -9.87
N ASP A 80 10.70 -0.68 -10.76
CA ASP A 80 11.24 -0.24 -12.05
C ASP A 80 10.10 0.07 -13.05
N SER A 81 8.96 -0.60 -12.89
CA SER A 81 7.70 -0.30 -13.57
C SER A 81 6.50 -0.68 -12.69
N GLY A 82 5.33 -0.16 -13.04
CA GLY A 82 4.11 -0.32 -12.24
C GLY A 82 3.97 0.77 -11.18
N GLU A 83 2.96 0.64 -10.33
CA GLU A 83 2.59 1.65 -9.34
C GLU A 83 2.26 1.01 -7.99
N VAL A 84 2.54 1.73 -6.91
CA VAL A 84 2.04 1.43 -5.57
C VAL A 84 1.17 2.59 -5.12
N GLN A 85 -0.02 2.30 -4.59
CA GLN A 85 -0.94 3.28 -4.03
C GLN A 85 -1.16 3.01 -2.54
N LEU A 86 -1.03 4.04 -1.71
CA LEU A 86 -1.49 4.06 -0.34
C LEU A 86 -2.77 4.88 -0.22
N LYS A 87 -3.85 4.23 0.22
CA LYS A 87 -5.20 4.83 0.31
C LYS A 87 -5.64 5.39 -1.06
N GLY A 88 -5.30 4.73 -2.15
CA GLY A 88 -5.65 5.18 -3.51
C GLY A 88 -4.87 6.41 -4.00
N VAL A 89 -3.77 6.75 -3.32
CA VAL A 89 -2.82 7.80 -3.74
C VAL A 89 -1.49 7.13 -4.04
N PRO A 90 -0.84 7.39 -5.19
CA PRO A 90 0.47 6.87 -5.52
C PRO A 90 1.56 7.20 -4.48
#